data_AF-A0A3C1ST97-F1
#
_entry.id   AF-A0A3C1ST97-F1
#
_cell.length_a   1.000
_cell.length_b   1.000
_cell.length_c   1.000
_cell.angle_alpha   90.00
_cell.angle_beta   90.00
_cell.angle_gamma   90.00
#
_symmetry.space_group_name_H-M   'P 1'
#
loop_
_entity.id
_entity.type
_entity.pdbx_description
1 polymer ?
#
loop_
_entity_poly.entity_id
_entity_poly.type
_entity_poly.pdbx_seq_one_letter_code
_entity_poly.pdbx_strand_id
1 'polypeptide(L)'
;TDAGRVLWNGSGAVDLGFGVPASPPTGPLFAAGNALAFGVAIAAIIAVISLYVYENPNHHCPFCLLKSGYGYLGYALYPPLFVATAAGLGAGAIAPLRDIKSLQAVIPGEIRRLIQLWLYGFGGFYLLATWLMLRSNLVLLG
;
A
#
# COMPACT_ATOMS: atom_id res chain seq x y z
N THR A 1 28.46 -25.12 21.87
CA THR A 1 27.70 -26.24 21.30
C THR A 1 26.38 -25.70 20.81
N ASP A 2 26.24 -25.62 19.49
CA ASP A 2 24.99 -25.31 18.80
C ASP A 2 23.92 -26.36 19.08
N ALA A 3 22.69 -25.91 19.33
CA ALA A 3 21.45 -26.57 18.89
C ALA A 3 20.21 -25.74 19.29
N GLY A 4 19.44 -25.29 18.30
CA GLY A 4 17.99 -25.53 18.39
C GLY A 4 17.01 -24.37 18.57
N ARG A 5 17.28 -23.13 18.12
CA ARG A 5 16.20 -22.14 17.88
C ARG A 5 15.97 -21.89 16.40
N VAL A 6 15.58 -22.98 15.72
CA VAL A 6 14.80 -22.95 14.49
C VAL A 6 13.34 -22.77 14.89
N LEU A 7 12.84 -21.54 14.89
CA LEU A 7 11.40 -21.27 14.83
C LEU A 7 11.15 -20.06 13.94
N TRP A 8 10.83 -20.38 12.68
CA TRP A 8 9.88 -19.66 11.85
C TRP A 8 10.29 -18.25 11.36
N ASN A 9 10.98 -18.21 10.21
CA ASN A 9 10.83 -17.10 9.28
C ASN A 9 10.77 -17.65 7.84
N GLY A 10 9.72 -18.42 7.59
CA GLY A 10 9.36 -18.85 6.25
C GLY A 10 8.60 -17.73 5.56
N SER A 11 9.29 -16.92 4.75
CA SER A 11 8.76 -16.20 3.59
C SER A 11 9.94 -15.54 2.89
N GLY A 12 10.25 -15.99 1.68
CA GLY A 12 11.33 -15.48 0.84
C GLY A 12 11.10 -14.03 0.41
N ALA A 13 11.40 -13.10 1.31
CA ALA A 13 11.45 -11.69 0.96
C ALA A 13 12.73 -11.42 0.19
N VAL A 14 12.59 -11.10 -1.08
CA VAL A 14 13.64 -10.54 -1.92
C VAL A 14 14.22 -9.33 -1.20
N ASP A 15 15.43 -9.46 -0.65
CA ASP A 15 16.21 -8.34 -0.13
C ASP A 15 16.68 -7.49 -1.33
N LEU A 16 15.80 -6.63 -1.84
CA LEU A 16 16.22 -5.50 -2.67
C LEU A 16 16.78 -4.45 -1.72
N GLY A 17 18.09 -4.49 -1.56
CA GLY A 17 18.87 -3.56 -0.76
C GLY A 17 18.63 -2.11 -1.17
N PHE A 18 17.73 -1.43 -0.46
CA PHE A 18 17.73 0.01 -0.33
C PHE A 18 18.03 0.33 1.13
N GLY A 19 19.32 0.58 1.42
CA GLY A 19 19.75 1.09 2.71
C GLY A 19 19.22 2.50 2.90
N VAL A 20 18.17 2.65 3.71
CA VAL A 20 17.63 3.95 4.10
C VAL A 20 18.40 4.45 5.34
N PRO A 21 19.08 5.59 5.29
CA PRO A 21 19.95 6.06 6.38
C PRO A 21 19.17 6.54 7.61
N ALA A 22 19.85 6.52 8.77
CA ALA A 22 19.28 6.78 10.08
C ALA A 22 19.13 8.29 10.41
N SER A 23 17.89 8.66 10.78
CA SER A 23 17.36 9.89 11.43
C SER A 23 17.28 11.19 10.62
N PRO A 24 16.09 11.51 10.10
CA PRO A 24 15.20 12.55 10.69
C PRO A 24 13.99 11.93 11.45
N PRO A 25 12.99 12.68 11.96
CA PRO A 25 11.70 12.13 12.45
C PRO A 25 10.88 11.55 11.28
N THR A 26 11.45 10.56 10.60
CA THR A 26 10.91 9.96 9.38
C THR A 26 9.64 9.19 9.63
N GLY A 27 9.42 8.67 10.84
CA GLY A 27 8.20 7.93 11.18
C GLY A 27 6.93 8.74 10.98
N PRO A 28 6.72 9.84 11.73
CA PRO A 28 5.54 10.68 11.57
C PRO A 28 5.41 11.28 10.17
N LEU A 29 6.51 11.69 9.54
CA LEU A 29 6.50 12.21 8.18
C LEU A 29 6.08 11.13 7.16
N PHE A 30 6.57 9.89 7.34
CA PHE A 30 6.18 8.75 6.53
C PHE A 30 4.70 8.40 6.72
N ALA A 31 4.20 8.44 7.95
CA ALA A 31 2.77 8.27 8.23
C ALA A 31 1.93 9.38 7.55
N ALA A 32 2.34 10.65 7.66
CA ALA A 32 1.66 11.77 7.00
C ALA A 32 1.67 11.62 5.47
N GLY A 33 2.79 11.22 4.89
CA GLY A 33 2.91 10.91 3.46
C GLY A 33 1.98 9.77 3.03
N ASN A 34 1.80 8.76 3.88
CA ASN A 34 0.86 7.66 3.65
C ASN A 34 -0.61 8.08 3.71
N ALA A 35 -0.97 8.94 4.66
CA ALA A 35 -2.31 9.53 4.72
C ALA A 35 -2.61 10.38 3.48
N LEU A 36 -1.64 11.19 3.05
CA LEU A 36 -1.74 11.96 1.82
C LEU A 36 -1.89 11.04 0.59
N ALA A 37 -1.03 10.03 0.47
CA ALA A 37 -1.06 9.08 -0.64
C ALA A 37 -2.39 8.34 -0.74
N PHE A 38 -2.98 7.97 0.41
CA PHE A 38 -4.33 7.39 0.46
C PHE A 38 -5.38 8.37 -0.08
N GLY A 39 -5.37 9.63 0.38
CA GLY A 39 -6.28 10.67 -0.12
C GLY A 39 -6.16 10.87 -1.63
N VAL A 40 -4.93 10.94 -2.15
CA VAL A 40 -4.64 11.04 -3.58
C VAL A 40 -5.13 9.80 -4.34
N ALA A 41 -4.92 8.60 -3.80
CA ALA A 41 -5.39 7.36 -4.41
C ALA A 41 -6.92 7.30 -4.49
N ILE A 42 -7.64 7.69 -3.44
CA ILE A 42 -9.11 7.78 -3.47
C ILE A 42 -9.58 8.81 -4.51
N ALA A 43 -8.95 9.99 -4.55
CA ALA A 43 -9.25 11.00 -5.57
C ALA A 43 -9.02 10.46 -6.99
N ALA A 44 -7.92 9.72 -7.22
CA ALA A 44 -7.64 9.07 -8.50
C ALA A 44 -8.67 7.99 -8.85
N ILE A 45 -9.15 7.22 -7.88
CA ILE A 45 -10.21 6.23 -8.10
C ILE A 45 -11.49 6.91 -8.59
N ILE A 46 -11.89 8.02 -7.96
CA ILE A 46 -13.12 8.76 -8.30
C ILE A 46 -12.96 9.47 -9.66
N ALA A 47 -11.86 10.19 -9.85
CA ALA A 47 -11.68 11.11 -10.98
C ALA A 47 -11.12 10.44 -12.24
N VAL A 48 -10.46 9.29 -12.12
CA VAL A 48 -9.79 8.63 -13.25
C VAL A 48 -10.27 7.18 -13.39
N ILE A 49 -10.00 6.33 -12.40
CA ILE A 49 -10.23 4.88 -12.55
C ILE A 49 -11.71 4.57 -12.80
N SER A 50 -12.63 5.25 -12.12
CA SER A 50 -14.06 5.06 -12.31
C SER A 50 -14.49 5.36 -13.76
N LEU A 51 -13.95 6.43 -14.39
CA LEU A 51 -14.31 6.81 -15.75
C LEU A 51 -13.82 5.77 -16.76
N TYR A 52 -12.58 5.31 -16.60
CA TYR A 52 -12.01 4.27 -17.46
C TYR A 52 -12.74 2.93 -17.32
N VAL A 53 -13.13 2.55 -16.10
CA VAL A 53 -13.85 1.29 -15.85
C VAL A 53 -15.29 1.34 -16.33
N TYR A 54 -15.98 2.48 -16.17
CA TYR A 54 -17.39 2.62 -16.56
C TYR A 54 -17.56 3.03 -18.02
N GLU A 55 -16.48 3.43 -18.68
CA GLU A 55 -16.48 3.98 -20.04
C GLU A 55 -17.45 5.16 -20.21
N ASN A 56 -17.73 5.89 -19.12
CA ASN A 56 -18.68 7.00 -19.08
C ASN A 56 -18.11 8.16 -18.25
N PRO A 57 -17.89 9.35 -18.84
CA PRO A 57 -17.23 10.46 -18.18
C PRO A 57 -18.08 11.13 -17.09
N ASN A 58 -19.38 10.85 -16.99
CA ASN A 58 -20.26 11.46 -15.98
C ASN A 58 -20.49 10.55 -14.75
N HIS A 59 -19.98 9.32 -14.76
CA HIS A 59 -20.19 8.37 -13.68
C HIS A 59 -18.91 8.22 -12.86
N HIS A 60 -18.92 8.72 -11.61
CA HIS A 60 -17.73 8.76 -10.74
C HIS A 60 -17.92 8.03 -9.42
N CYS A 61 -19.02 7.30 -9.25
CA CYS A 61 -19.32 6.64 -7.98
C CYS A 61 -18.27 5.57 -7.69
N PRO A 62 -17.43 5.72 -6.64
CA PRO A 62 -16.38 4.73 -6.34
C PRO A 62 -16.99 3.40 -5.87
N PHE A 63 -18.20 3.43 -5.29
CA PHE A 63 -18.86 2.23 -4.77
C PHE A 63 -19.45 1.33 -5.84
N CYS A 64 -19.70 1.84 -7.04
CA CYS A 64 -20.19 1.01 -8.13
C CYS A 64 -19.15 -0.02 -8.60
N LEU A 65 -17.85 0.20 -8.33
CA LEU A 65 -16.79 -0.79 -8.56
C LEU A 65 -16.99 -2.08 -7.76
N LEU A 66 -17.72 -2.04 -6.64
CA LEU A 66 -18.04 -3.22 -5.83
C LEU A 66 -19.26 -4.00 -6.37
N LYS A 67 -19.95 -3.51 -7.40
CA LYS A 67 -21.13 -4.18 -7.95
C LYS A 67 -20.73 -5.21 -9.01
N SER A 68 -21.56 -6.24 -9.16
CA SER A 68 -21.43 -7.24 -10.25
C SER A 68 -21.40 -6.61 -11.64
N GLY A 69 -22.13 -5.52 -11.85
CA GLY A 69 -22.22 -4.83 -13.13
C GLY A 69 -20.87 -4.36 -13.69
N TYR A 70 -19.85 -4.23 -12.84
CA TYR A 70 -18.49 -3.88 -13.23
C TYR A 70 -17.46 -4.92 -12.79
N GLY A 71 -17.88 -6.19 -12.69
CA GLY A 71 -16.98 -7.32 -12.43
C GLY A 71 -16.36 -7.32 -11.03
N TYR A 72 -16.95 -6.62 -10.06
CA TYR A 72 -16.46 -6.59 -8.67
C TYR A 72 -15.03 -6.04 -8.50
N LEU A 73 -14.57 -5.21 -9.44
CA LEU A 73 -13.20 -4.69 -9.48
C LEU A 73 -12.77 -3.94 -8.20
N GLY A 74 -13.71 -3.34 -7.48
CA GLY A 74 -13.46 -2.68 -6.20
C GLY A 74 -12.88 -3.65 -5.15
N TYR A 75 -13.28 -4.93 -5.17
CA TYR A 75 -12.73 -5.94 -4.25
C TYR A 75 -11.27 -6.33 -4.57
N ALA A 76 -10.80 -6.04 -5.79
CA ALA A 76 -9.39 -6.22 -6.14
C ALA A 76 -8.57 -4.94 -5.83
N LEU A 77 -9.14 -3.74 -6.03
CA LEU A 77 -8.45 -2.46 -5.84
C LEU A 77 -8.34 -2.01 -4.38
N TYR A 78 -9.42 -2.14 -3.60
CA TYR A 78 -9.47 -1.57 -2.26
C TYR A 78 -8.58 -2.29 -1.23
N PRO A 79 -8.56 -3.64 -1.14
CA PRO A 79 -7.71 -4.32 -0.18
C PRO A 79 -6.21 -3.97 -0.26
N PRO A 80 -5.54 -3.99 -1.42
CA PRO A 80 -4.12 -3.63 -1.48
C PRO A 80 -3.88 -2.17 -1.09
N LEU A 81 -4.78 -1.25 -1.46
CA LEU A 81 -4.71 0.15 -1.03
C LEU A 81 -4.82 0.29 0.50
N PHE A 82 -5.86 -0.32 1.11
CA PHE A 82 -6.08 -0.24 2.56
C PHE A 82 -4.96 -0.91 3.36
N VAL A 83 -4.49 -2.09 2.93
CA VAL A 83 -3.36 -2.78 3.55
C VAL A 83 -2.10 -1.92 3.48
N ALA A 84 -1.82 -1.31 2.33
CA ALA A 84 -0.64 -0.47 2.18
C ALA A 84 -0.71 0.75 3.10
N THR A 85 -1.83 1.47 3.09
CA THR A 85 -2.03 2.66 3.94
C THR A 85 -1.95 2.30 5.42
N ALA A 86 -2.63 1.25 5.86
CA ALA A 86 -2.59 0.82 7.26
C ALA A 86 -1.17 0.43 7.69
N ALA A 87 -0.44 -0.30 6.84
CA ALA A 87 0.94 -0.69 7.13
C ALA A 87 1.89 0.52 7.16
N GLY A 88 1.74 1.46 6.23
CA GLY A 88 2.53 2.68 6.19
C GLY A 88 2.29 3.61 7.38
N LEU A 89 1.03 3.79 7.77
CA LEU A 89 0.64 4.52 8.99
C LEU A 89 1.18 3.82 10.24
N GLY A 90 1.03 2.51 10.33
CA GLY A 90 1.54 1.70 11.44
C GLY A 90 3.05 1.80 11.58
N ALA A 91 3.80 1.63 10.48
CA ALA A 91 5.26 1.75 10.47
C ALA A 91 5.71 3.14 10.93
N GLY A 92 5.03 4.20 10.45
CA GLY A 92 5.34 5.56 10.84
C GLY A 92 4.99 5.88 12.30
N ALA A 93 3.91 5.32 12.83
CA ALA A 93 3.46 5.50 14.21
C ALA A 93 4.40 4.81 15.22
N ILE A 94 4.91 3.62 14.91
CA ILE A 94 5.80 2.87 15.81
C ILE A 94 7.27 3.29 15.70
N ALA A 95 7.66 3.99 14.63
CA ALA A 95 9.06 4.36 14.40
C ALA A 95 9.71 5.15 15.55
N PRO A 96 9.04 6.14 16.19
CA PRO A 96 9.60 6.85 17.33
C PRO A 96 9.84 5.97 18.58
N LEU A 97 9.13 4.85 18.70
CA LEU A 97 9.24 3.94 19.83
C LEU A 97 10.50 3.06 19.78
N ARG A 98 11.24 3.09 18.65
CA ARG A 98 12.46 2.28 18.43
C ARG A 98 13.58 2.61 19.42
N ASP A 99 13.57 3.80 20.01
CA ASP A 99 14.62 4.24 20.93
C ASP A 99 14.40 3.71 22.37
N ILE A 100 13.24 3.10 22.64
CA ILE A 100 12.90 2.50 23.93
C ILE A 100 13.60 1.13 24.05
N LYS A 101 14.53 1.00 25.00
CA LYS A 101 15.36 -0.20 25.20
C LYS A 101 14.57 -1.52 25.29
N SER A 102 13.37 -1.51 25.87
CA SER A 102 12.52 -2.71 26.00
C SER A 102 11.91 -3.18 24.68
N LEU A 103 11.79 -2.31 23.68
CA LEU A 103 11.11 -2.56 22.40
C LEU A 103 12.08 -2.75 21.23
N GLN A 104 13.37 -2.47 21.43
CA GLN A 104 14.42 -2.57 20.39
C GLN A 104 14.55 -3.97 19.78
N ALA A 105 14.19 -5.03 20.51
CA ALA A 105 14.24 -6.39 20.00
C ALA A 105 13.13 -6.70 18.98
N VAL A 106 12.00 -5.97 19.01
CA VAL A 106 10.80 -6.28 18.21
C VAL A 106 10.56 -5.25 17.10
N ILE A 107 10.70 -3.96 17.41
CA ILE A 107 10.34 -2.85 16.51
C ILE A 107 11.02 -2.93 15.14
N PRO A 108 12.34 -3.19 15.01
CA PRO A 108 12.99 -3.23 13.70
C PRO A 108 12.43 -4.32 12.77
N GLY A 109 12.05 -5.47 13.33
CA GLY A 109 11.43 -6.57 12.59
C GLY A 109 10.01 -6.21 12.12
N GLU A 110 9.21 -5.63 13.02
CA GLU A 110 7.84 -5.22 12.69
C GLU A 110 7.81 -4.07 11.68
N ILE A 111 8.69 -3.07 11.81
CA ILE A 111 8.83 -2.00 10.82
C ILE A 111 9.15 -2.57 9.44
N ARG A 112 10.06 -3.54 9.34
CA ARG A 112 10.38 -4.18 8.05
C ARG A 112 9.18 -4.87 7.44
N ARG A 113 8.43 -5.64 8.23
CA ARG A 113 7.21 -6.32 7.77
C ARG A 113 6.16 -5.32 7.29
N LEU A 114 5.93 -4.25 8.04
CA LEU A 114 4.97 -3.20 7.68
C LEU A 114 5.41 -2.46 6.40
N ILE A 115 6.71 -2.18 6.24
CA ILE A 115 7.25 -1.59 5.00
C ILE A 115 7.06 -2.53 3.81
N GLN A 116 7.25 -3.85 3.99
CA GLN A 116 7.00 -4.83 2.92
C GLN A 116 5.52 -4.86 2.52
N LEU A 117 4.60 -4.89 3.50
CA LEU A 117 3.16 -4.81 3.23
C LEU A 117 2.78 -3.49 2.53
N TRP A 118 3.40 -2.38 2.92
CA TRP A 118 3.25 -1.09 2.26
C TRP A 118 3.71 -1.13 0.79
N LEU A 119 4.91 -1.66 0.52
CA LEU A 119 5.47 -1.79 -0.82
C LEU A 119 4.60 -2.67 -1.72
N TYR A 120 4.26 -3.88 -1.26
CA TYR A 120 3.47 -4.81 -2.05
C TYR A 120 2.03 -4.34 -2.23
N GLY A 121 1.44 -3.70 -1.21
CA GLY A 121 0.09 -3.18 -1.29
C GLY A 121 -0.02 -2.01 -2.27
N PHE A 122 0.83 -0.98 -2.17
CA PHE A 122 0.79 0.14 -3.13
C PHE A 122 1.24 -0.31 -4.52
N GLY A 123 2.28 -1.14 -4.63
CA GLY A 123 2.72 -1.71 -5.89
C GLY A 123 1.59 -2.49 -6.57
N GLY A 124 0.90 -3.36 -5.83
CA GLY A 124 -0.26 -4.10 -6.33
C GLY A 124 -1.42 -3.20 -6.74
N PHE A 125 -1.74 -2.19 -5.94
CA PHE A 125 -2.76 -1.20 -6.27
C PHE A 125 -2.45 -0.46 -7.58
N TYR A 126 -1.23 0.07 -7.71
CA TYR A 126 -0.84 0.81 -8.92
C TYR A 126 -0.78 -0.08 -10.14
N LEU A 127 -0.21 -1.28 -10.04
CA LEU A 127 -0.18 -2.24 -11.16
C LEU A 127 -1.59 -2.61 -11.62
N LEU A 128 -2.50 -2.88 -10.68
CA LEU A 128 -3.89 -3.20 -11.02
C LEU A 128 -4.62 -2.00 -11.63
N ALA A 129 -4.43 -0.80 -11.07
CA ALA A 129 -5.01 0.42 -11.60
C ALA A 129 -4.50 0.72 -13.02
N THR A 130 -3.19 0.62 -13.26
CA THR A 130 -2.59 0.77 -14.58
C THR A 130 -3.12 -0.30 -15.55
N TRP A 131 -3.22 -1.55 -15.12
CA TRP A 131 -3.75 -2.62 -15.95
C TRP A 131 -5.20 -2.37 -16.37
N LEU A 132 -6.05 -1.88 -15.45
CA LEU A 132 -7.44 -1.49 -15.76
C LEU A 132 -7.50 -0.34 -16.77
N MET A 133 -6.63 0.64 -16.64
CA MET A 133 -6.53 1.75 -17.61
C MET A 133 -6.08 1.26 -18.99
N LEU A 134 -5.11 0.35 -19.05
CA LEU A 134 -4.61 -0.18 -20.34
C LEU A 134 -5.64 -1.07 -21.05
N ARG A 135 -6.54 -1.71 -20.31
CA ARG A 135 -7.58 -2.59 -20.88
C ARG A 135 -8.81 -1.82 -21.36
N SER A 136 -9.04 -0.62 -20.87
CA SER A 136 -10.25 0.16 -21.18
C SER A 136 -10.11 0.86 -22.52
N ASN A 137 -11.20 0.94 -23.27
CA ASN A 137 -11.20 1.53 -24.62
C ASN A 137 -11.35 3.06 -24.61
N LEU A 138 -11.50 3.66 -23.43
CA LEU A 138 -11.77 5.08 -23.27
C LEU A 138 -10.47 5.89 -23.38
N VAL A 139 -10.28 6.64 -24.46
CA VAL A 139 -9.18 7.61 -24.58
C VAL A 139 -9.69 8.97 -24.10
N LEU A 140 -9.26 9.40 -22.90
CA LEU A 140 -9.55 10.74 -22.36
C LEU A 140 -8.52 11.81 -22.81
N LEU A 141 -7.43 11.38 -23.45
CA LEU A 141 -6.34 12.21 -23.96
C LEU A 141 -6.30 12.11 -25.49
N GLY A 142 -7.21 12.82 -26.15
CA GLY A 142 -7.31 12.95 -27.60
C GLY A 142 -7.80 14.33 -27.96
#